data_AF-A0A4R0HNT3-F1
#
_entry.id   AF-A0A4R0HNT3-F1
#
_cell.length_a   1.000
_cell.length_b   1.000
_cell.length_c   1.000
_cell.angle_alpha   90.00
_cell.angle_beta   90.00
_cell.angle_gamma   90.00
#
_symmetry.space_group_name_H-M   'P 1'
#
loop_
_entity.id
_entity.type
_entity.pdbx_description
1 polymer ?
#
loop_
_entity_poly.entity_id
_entity_poly.type
_entity_poly.pdbx_seq_one_letter_code
_entity_poly.pdbx_strand_id
1 'polypeptide(L)'
;MSIIHLSAVSSEEPTAADLAGIEAEWPLIAAELDLLDAQIAFINAGPHASELETRRIRRAERRVLEVGRELAARGPESEGAA
;
A
#
# COMPACT_ATOMS: atom_id res chain seq x y z
N MET A 1 -36.85 -8.95 -3.53
CA MET A 1 -35.40 -9.23 -3.63
C MET A 1 -34.78 -7.99 -4.26
N SER A 2 -34.07 -7.17 -3.49
CA SER A 2 -33.48 -5.93 -4.03
C SER A 2 -32.17 -6.28 -4.72
N ILE A 3 -32.13 -6.18 -6.05
CA ILE A 3 -30.90 -6.30 -6.81
C ILE A 3 -30.16 -4.98 -6.62
N ILE A 4 -28.99 -5.05 -5.98
CA ILE A 4 -28.07 -3.92 -5.92
C ILE A 4 -27.65 -3.63 -7.37
N HIS A 5 -28.18 -2.55 -7.95
CA HIS A 5 -27.68 -2.00 -9.19
C HIS A 5 -26.32 -1.38 -8.87
N LEU A 6 -25.25 -2.14 -9.14
CA LEU A 6 -23.93 -1.58 -9.29
C LEU A 6 -23.99 -0.75 -10.59
N SER A 7 -24.35 0.54 -10.47
CA SER A 7 -24.19 1.48 -11.58
C SER A 7 -22.77 1.30 -12.09
N ALA A 8 -22.65 1.00 -13.39
CA ALA A 8 -21.36 1.04 -14.05
C ALA A 8 -20.74 2.39 -13.70
N VAL A 9 -19.59 2.34 -12.99
CA VAL A 9 -18.68 3.46 -12.92
C VAL A 9 -18.52 3.97 -14.36
N SER A 10 -18.50 5.29 -14.55
CA SER A 10 -18.43 5.94 -15.87
C SER A 10 -17.59 5.08 -16.84
N SER A 11 -18.09 4.80 -18.05
CA SER A 11 -17.46 3.90 -19.04
C SER A 11 -16.09 4.39 -19.55
N GLU A 12 -15.47 5.37 -18.88
CA GLU A 12 -14.10 5.79 -19.11
C GLU A 12 -13.16 4.79 -18.42
N GLU A 13 -12.46 4.04 -19.24
CA GLU A 13 -11.31 3.26 -18.78
C GLU A 13 -10.26 4.20 -18.17
N PRO A 14 -9.50 3.75 -17.16
CA PRO A 14 -8.39 4.53 -16.63
C PRO A 14 -7.43 4.97 -17.73
N THR A 15 -7.00 6.22 -17.68
CA THR A 15 -6.00 6.73 -18.62
C THR A 15 -4.63 6.11 -18.33
N ALA A 16 -3.69 6.23 -19.27
CA ALA A 16 -2.31 5.81 -19.03
C ALA A 16 -1.66 6.53 -17.84
N ALA A 17 -2.05 7.78 -17.56
CA ALA A 17 -1.58 8.53 -16.40
C ALA A 17 -2.17 7.97 -15.09
N ASP A 18 -3.45 7.59 -15.09
CA ASP A 18 -4.08 6.95 -13.93
C ASP A 18 -3.41 5.60 -13.61
N LEU A 19 -3.16 4.79 -14.64
CA LEU A 19 -2.45 3.51 -14.48
C LEU A 19 -1.02 3.72 -13.98
N ALA A 20 -0.31 4.73 -14.49
CA ALA A 20 1.02 5.07 -14.00
C ALA A 20 1.01 5.54 -12.54
N GLY A 21 -0.04 6.25 -12.12
CA GLY A 21 -0.27 6.61 -10.72
C GLY A 21 -0.41 5.39 -9.82
N ILE A 22 -1.22 4.42 -10.22
CA ILE A 22 -1.39 3.14 -9.49
C ILE A 22 -0.05 2.39 -9.37
N GLU A 23 0.70 2.28 -10.47
CA GLU A 23 2.02 1.63 -10.46
C GLU A 23 3.02 2.38 -9.56
N ALA A 24 2.91 3.70 -9.46
CA ALA A 24 3.74 4.50 -8.55
C ALA A 24 3.43 4.26 -7.07
N GLU A 25 2.19 3.90 -6.72
CA GLU A 25 1.77 3.57 -5.35
C GLU A 25 2.21 2.17 -4.91
N TRP A 26 2.39 1.25 -5.86
CA TRP A 26 2.70 -0.16 -5.59
C TRP A 26 3.87 -0.40 -4.62
N PRO A 27 5.01 0.33 -4.70
CA PRO A 27 6.10 0.16 -3.75
C PRO A 27 5.71 0.45 -2.30
N LEU A 28 4.81 1.42 -2.05
CA LEU A 28 4.34 1.73 -0.70
C LEU A 28 3.46 0.60 -0.17
N ILE A 29 2.52 0.15 -1.01
CA ILE A 29 1.65 -0.99 -0.70
C ILE A 29 2.49 -2.23 -0.35
N ALA A 30 3.53 -2.53 -1.14
CA ALA A 30 4.44 -3.64 -0.87
C ALA A 30 5.15 -3.50 0.48
N ALA A 31 5.63 -2.29 0.84
CA ALA A 31 6.26 -2.05 2.15
C ALA A 31 5.26 -2.20 3.31
N GLU A 32 4.01 -1.81 3.13
CA GLU A 32 2.94 -1.97 4.12
C GLU A 32 2.57 -3.45 4.29
N LEU A 33 2.54 -4.23 3.21
CA LEU A 33 2.37 -5.69 3.26
C LEU A 33 3.51 -6.36 4.02
N ASP A 34 4.76 -5.98 3.77
CA ASP A 34 5.92 -6.52 4.51
C ASP A 34 5.82 -6.21 6.01
N LEU A 35 5.32 -5.02 6.38
CA LEU A 35 5.07 -4.66 7.78
C LEU A 35 3.96 -5.52 8.38
N LEU A 36 2.85 -5.70 7.66
CA LEU A 36 1.75 -6.53 8.10
C LEU A 36 2.21 -7.99 8.30
N ASP A 37 2.99 -8.54 7.39
CA ASP A 37 3.55 -9.89 7.51
C ASP A 37 4.46 -10.03 8.74
N ALA A 38 5.31 -9.02 9.01
CA ALA A 38 6.14 -9.00 10.22
C ALA A 38 5.29 -8.94 11.51
N GLN A 39 4.20 -8.18 11.51
CA GLN A 39 3.28 -8.09 12.64
C GLN A 39 2.50 -9.41 12.83
N ILE A 40 2.02 -10.03 11.75
CA ILE A 40 1.36 -11.34 11.78
C ILE A 40 2.32 -12.40 12.35
N ALA A 41 3.57 -12.43 11.87
CA ALA A 41 4.58 -13.35 12.38
C ALA A 41 4.84 -13.15 13.89
N PHE A 42 4.93 -11.90 14.34
CA PHE A 42 5.09 -11.58 15.76
C PHE A 42 3.89 -12.04 16.61
N ILE A 43 2.66 -11.79 16.16
CA ILE A 43 1.43 -12.22 16.83
C ILE A 43 1.37 -13.75 16.91
N ASN A 44 1.68 -14.43 15.82
CA ASN A 44 1.69 -15.90 15.76
C ASN A 44 2.77 -16.51 16.67
N ALA A 45 3.91 -15.84 16.85
CA ALA A 45 4.94 -16.28 17.79
C ALA A 45 4.48 -16.16 19.26
N GLY A 46 3.56 -15.23 19.56
CA GLY A 46 2.97 -15.07 20.89
C GLY A 46 4.03 -14.95 22.00
N PRO A 47 3.97 -15.75 23.08
CA PRO A 47 4.96 -15.74 24.15
C PRO A 47 6.40 -16.09 23.70
N HIS A 48 6.57 -16.65 22.51
CA HIS A 48 7.88 -17.05 21.96
C HIS A 48 8.48 -16.00 21.02
N ALA A 49 7.85 -14.83 20.88
CA ALA A 49 8.39 -13.75 20.07
C ALA A 49 9.78 -13.34 20.57
N SER A 50 10.76 -13.34 19.66
CA SER A 50 12.15 -12.98 19.96
C SER A 50 12.43 -11.52 19.65
N GLU A 51 13.55 -10.99 20.14
CA GLU A 51 14.01 -9.65 19.75
C GLU A 51 14.18 -9.48 18.24
N LEU A 52 14.44 -10.57 17.51
CA LEU A 52 14.58 -10.51 16.06
C LEU A 52 13.27 -10.11 15.39
N GLU A 53 12.13 -10.59 15.89
CA GLU A 53 10.81 -10.22 15.35
C GLU A 53 10.52 -8.74 15.60
N THR A 54 10.82 -8.24 16.80
CA THR A 54 10.71 -6.80 17.10
C THR A 54 11.59 -5.96 16.17
N ARG A 55 12.80 -6.44 15.83
CA ARG A 55 13.69 -5.75 14.88
C ARG A 55 13.16 -5.80 13.44
N ARG A 56 12.50 -6.90 13.04
CA ARG A 56 11.85 -7.02 11.73
C ARG A 56 10.73 -6.00 11.57
N ILE A 57 9.84 -5.90 12.56
CA ILE A 57 8.77 -4.88 12.57
C ILE A 57 9.36 -3.47 12.41
N ARG A 58 10.35 -3.11 13.24
CA ARG A 58 10.98 -1.78 13.14
C ARG A 58 11.67 -1.51 11.80
N ARG A 59 12.18 -2.54 11.13
CA ARG A 59 12.76 -2.39 9.78
C ARG A 59 11.67 -2.14 8.75
N ALA A 60 10.57 -2.88 8.82
CA ALA A 60 9.45 -2.72 7.92
C ALA A 60 8.77 -1.34 8.11
N GLU A 61 8.57 -0.89 9.36
CA GLU A 61 8.08 0.48 9.65
C GLU A 61 8.96 1.56 9.03
N ARG A 62 10.29 1.44 9.15
CA ARG A 62 11.22 2.37 8.51
C ARG A 62 11.11 2.34 7.00
N ARG A 63 10.91 1.17 6.40
CA ARG A 63 10.75 1.03 4.96
C ARG A 63 9.45 1.70 4.47
N VAL A 64 8.34 1.52 5.18
CA VAL A 64 7.07 2.22 4.88
C VAL A 64 7.28 3.74 4.90
N LEU A 65 7.96 4.28 5.92
CA LEU A 65 8.22 5.72 6.01
C LEU A 65 9.15 6.22 4.90
N GLU A 66 10.16 5.44 4.51
CA GLU A 66 11.06 5.76 3.41
C GLU A 66 10.31 5.82 2.08
N VAL A 67 9.58 4.76 1.74
CA VAL A 67 8.83 4.69 0.47
C VAL A 67 7.68 5.70 0.45
N GLY A 68 7.01 5.93 1.57
CA GLY A 68 5.96 6.94 1.66
C GLY A 68 6.51 8.35 1.40
N ARG A 69 7.73 8.65 1.85
CA ARG A 69 8.42 9.91 1.50
C ARG A 69 8.78 9.97 0.02
N GLU A 70 9.27 8.87 -0.56
CA GLU A 70 9.58 8.80 -1.99
C GLU A 70 8.33 9.03 -2.84
N LEU A 71 7.20 8.41 -2.49
CA LEU A 71 5.92 8.59 -3.17
C LEU A 71 5.42 10.04 -3.03
N ALA A 72 5.44 10.60 -1.82
CA ALA A 72 5.02 11.99 -1.60
C ALA A 72 5.91 12.99 -2.36
N ALA A 73 7.20 12.69 -2.53
CA ALA A 73 8.13 13.53 -3.29
C ALA A 73 7.89 13.50 -4.80
N ARG A 74 7.21 12.48 -5.34
CA ARG A 74 6.87 12.38 -6.78
C ARG A 74 5.81 13.40 -7.21
N GLY A 75 5.11 14.03 -6.26
CA GLY A 75 4.07 15.01 -6.53
C GLY A 75 2.83 14.40 -7.20
N PRO A 76 1.68 15.10 -7.20
CA PRO A 76 0.49 14.65 -7.91
C PRO A 76 0.73 14.81 -9.41
N GLU A 77 1.22 13.77 -10.09
CA GLU A 77 1.36 13.79 -11.56
C GLU A 77 0.01 13.66 -12.30
N SER A 78 -1.15 13.75 -11.63
CA SER A 78 -2.44 13.67 -12.33
C SER A 78 -3.63 14.35 -11.64
N GLU A 79 -3.50 15.59 -11.18
CA GLU A 79 -4.71 16.41 -10.98
C GLU A 79 -5.13 17.03 -12.33
N GLY A 80 -5.84 16.25 -13.14
CA GLY A 80 -6.74 16.74 -14.20
C GLY A 80 -6.10 17.29 -15.48
N ALA A 81 -5.47 16.44 -16.29
CA ALA A 81 -5.23 16.75 -17.70
C ALA A 81 -6.28 16.07 -18.59
N ALA A 82 -7.55 16.42 -18.43
CA ALA A 82 -8.61 16.38 -19.45
C ALA A 82 -9.87 17.08 -18.92
#